data_AF-A0A814TEQ6-F1
#
_entry.id   AF-A0A814TEQ6-F1
#
_cell.length_a   1.000
_cell.length_b   1.000
_cell.length_c   1.000
_cell.angle_alpha   90.00
_cell.angle_beta   90.00
_cell.angle_gamma   90.00
#
_symmetry.space_group_name_H-M   'P 1'
#
loop_
_entity.id
_entity.type
_entity.pdbx_description
1 polymer ?
#
loop_
_entity_poly.entity_id
_entity_poly.type
_entity_poly.pdbx_seq_one_letter_code
_entity_poly.pdbx_strand_id
1 'polypeptide(L)'
;MFGAKKRRTIAPIKERDPDTLLREHIVKNTDASHVLVSEYDVLDKQKPVSFWMRDLNIPQWLLLVFVSLTIIVFTAFALFTAIVTLKKEMDGGPCKSNTDCRRDLSLICNNYRCGCAYSHFWSNSYSICERRRMVNRTCVNDSMCDAFASLQCQSVPLTNGAIESQCQCKTSMSWNGYICVYQSLYNTSCLLDANCDTSRYLFCNLTIQLCQCNSSMFWNGDSKSGTCEYKRTVNRYCYPYDNNWCDDTGPLGQRLVCTRYTNPYGSEYGVCQCSTHEFYNGSASLGNGICVPHHLYNESCTSTSQCDYRINLACLSNLCLCPSGTNYDSSINSNGVMGYCKSAAGYMENCTASLVCSSSQNLFCNLSYYGGANTSGICQCNSSWSYWDGTTCTTKLSIGGECSSNIHCIEANGLFCSNYTQSIGTCDCDKDHFWNNTCISKQWYNTTCPSSYVCDDNRGLQCQGLGGSMFQKCDCYNTTYIWDSLYVTNRSYTCIPKLTNGQSPCFGDLECEDFNYLKCNNGTCGCYYTDYWDGSRCQPKRNYTDPCSNTYQCRDFSPVNLICRYGTTSPVALQCLCNTTSYWEECVQACLISKKYHESCTLVSNCTTNECDKTANLQCMNDSISSLTGSGW
;
A
#
# COMPACT_ATOMS: atom_id res chain seq x y z
N MET A 1 66.56 32.63 26.05
CA MET A 1 67.34 31.43 25.65
C MET A 1 67.22 30.39 26.75
N PHE A 2 66.29 29.44 26.63
CA PHE A 2 66.22 28.26 27.48
C PHE A 2 65.80 27.07 26.60
N GLY A 3 66.64 26.03 26.63
CA GLY A 3 66.63 24.90 25.71
C GLY A 3 65.45 23.96 25.90
N ALA A 4 64.95 23.45 24.78
CA ALA A 4 63.82 22.55 24.66
C ALA A 4 64.13 21.15 25.23
N LYS A 5 63.23 20.63 26.07
CA LYS A 5 63.27 19.28 26.63
C LYS A 5 62.52 18.33 25.67
N LYS A 6 63.27 17.45 25.01
CA LYS A 6 62.79 16.44 24.04
C LYS A 6 62.02 15.32 24.76
N ARG A 7 60.70 15.20 24.55
CA ARG A 7 59.89 14.06 25.00
C ARG A 7 60.20 12.83 24.13
N ARG A 8 60.53 11.69 24.77
CA ARG A 8 60.55 10.37 24.14
C ARG A 8 59.13 9.82 24.09
N THR A 9 58.64 9.55 22.89
CA THR A 9 57.40 8.79 22.64
C THR A 9 57.72 7.31 22.83
N ILE A 10 57.06 6.66 23.79
CA ILE A 10 57.08 5.20 23.94
C ILE A 10 55.97 4.66 23.05
N ALA A 11 56.32 3.81 22.08
CA ALA A 11 55.36 3.12 21.23
C ALA A 11 54.65 2.01 22.04
N PRO A 12 53.34 1.78 21.83
CA PRO A 12 52.62 0.73 22.53
C PRO A 12 53.10 -0.65 22.04
N ILE A 13 53.42 -1.51 23.01
CA ILE A 13 53.69 -2.94 22.77
C ILE A 13 52.34 -3.57 22.40
N LYS A 14 52.21 -3.99 21.14
CA LYS A 14 51.09 -4.84 20.70
C LYS A 14 51.25 -6.20 21.36
N GLU A 15 50.27 -6.55 22.18
CA GLU A 15 50.01 -7.92 22.65
C GLU A 15 49.95 -8.83 21.42
N ARG A 16 50.87 -9.81 21.34
CA ARG A 16 50.83 -10.84 20.30
C ARG A 16 50.07 -12.04 20.85
N ASP A 17 49.14 -12.49 20.03
CA ASP A 17 48.31 -13.68 20.23
C ASP A 17 49.19 -14.93 20.45
N PRO A 18 49.00 -15.69 21.55
CA PRO A 18 49.78 -16.88 21.87
C PRO A 18 49.77 -17.96 20.77
N ASP A 19 48.74 -17.99 19.93
CA ASP A 19 48.67 -18.93 18.78
C ASP A 19 49.70 -18.62 17.69
N THR A 20 50.20 -17.38 17.65
CA THR A 20 51.24 -16.97 16.68
C THR A 20 52.63 -17.45 17.11
N LEU A 21 52.88 -17.56 18.42
CA LEU A 21 54.14 -18.08 18.97
C LEU A 21 54.27 -19.60 18.82
N LEU A 22 53.13 -20.32 18.87
CA LEU A 22 53.14 -21.77 18.70
C LEU A 22 53.42 -22.20 17.24
N ARG A 23 53.01 -21.39 16.26
CA ARG A 23 53.25 -21.68 14.83
C ARG A 23 54.67 -21.39 14.36
N GLU A 24 55.40 -20.46 14.99
CA GLU A 24 56.81 -20.23 14.65
C GLU A 24 57.73 -21.36 15.15
N HIS A 25 57.32 -22.12 16.16
CA HIS A 25 58.16 -23.19 16.71
C HIS A 25 58.07 -24.53 15.95
N ILE A 26 57.01 -24.75 15.16
CA ILE A 26 56.75 -26.04 14.49
C ILE A 26 57.41 -26.14 13.10
N VAL A 27 57.90 -25.04 12.51
CA VAL A 27 58.45 -25.05 11.14
C VAL A 27 59.98 -25.31 11.07
N LYS A 28 60.65 -25.54 12.20
CA LYS A 28 62.08 -25.89 12.22
C LYS A 28 62.37 -27.10 13.10
N ASN A 29 62.07 -28.30 12.60
CA ASN A 29 62.80 -29.52 12.94
C ASN A 29 62.27 -30.71 12.11
N THR A 30 62.69 -30.78 10.86
CA THR A 30 62.84 -32.06 10.15
C THR A 30 64.31 -32.40 10.17
N ASP A 31 64.64 -33.52 10.81
CA ASP A 31 65.96 -34.18 10.94
C ASP A 31 66.61 -34.07 12.32
N ALA A 32 66.11 -34.86 13.27
CA ALA A 32 66.92 -35.59 14.24
C ALA A 32 66.06 -36.63 14.98
N SER A 33 66.46 -37.89 14.90
CA SER A 33 66.05 -38.94 15.82
C SER A 33 66.46 -38.55 17.24
N HIS A 34 65.48 -38.21 18.08
CA HIS A 34 65.43 -38.29 19.55
C HIS A 34 64.46 -37.20 20.05
N VAL A 35 63.22 -37.60 20.32
CA VAL A 35 62.22 -36.71 20.94
C VAL A 35 62.50 -36.65 22.44
N LEU A 36 63.12 -35.57 22.88
CA LEU A 36 63.20 -35.21 24.29
C LEU A 36 61.89 -34.48 24.66
N VAL A 37 60.98 -35.20 25.34
CA VAL A 37 59.82 -34.59 25.97
C VAL A 37 60.30 -34.02 27.31
N SER A 38 60.52 -32.71 27.37
CA SER A 38 60.68 -32.01 28.64
C SER A 38 59.32 -31.47 29.07
N GLU A 39 58.78 -32.09 30.11
CA GLU A 39 57.61 -31.60 30.85
C GLU A 39 58.05 -30.40 31.69
N TYR A 40 57.39 -29.25 31.52
CA TYR A 40 57.59 -28.10 32.38
C TYR A 40 56.30 -27.89 33.18
N ASP A 41 56.39 -27.97 34.50
CA ASP A 41 55.35 -27.50 35.40
C ASP A 41 55.19 -25.99 35.21
N VAL A 42 54.11 -25.58 34.54
CA VAL A 42 53.66 -24.18 34.57
C VAL A 42 53.11 -23.95 35.97
N LEU A 43 53.96 -23.43 36.85
CA LEU A 43 53.56 -22.84 38.12
C LEU A 43 52.62 -21.66 37.80
N ASP A 44 51.33 -21.95 37.73
CA ASP A 44 50.28 -20.96 37.63
C ASP A 44 50.27 -20.18 38.95
N LYS A 45 51.14 -19.17 39.03
CA LYS A 45 51.02 -18.09 40.01
C LYS A 45 49.82 -17.26 39.62
N GLN A 46 48.62 -17.82 39.80
CA GLN A 46 47.45 -17.02 40.11
C GLN A 46 47.77 -16.27 41.39
N LYS A 47 48.36 -15.09 41.24
CA LYS A 47 48.28 -14.06 42.27
C LYS A 47 46.78 -13.85 42.46
N PRO A 48 46.21 -14.15 43.64
CA PRO A 48 44.84 -13.75 43.90
C PRO A 48 44.81 -12.24 43.67
N VAL A 49 44.01 -11.80 42.71
CA VAL A 49 43.67 -10.40 42.58
C VAL A 49 42.77 -10.14 43.79
N SER A 50 43.39 -9.94 44.94
CA SER A 50 42.70 -9.46 46.14
C SER A 50 42.20 -8.06 45.77
N PHE A 51 40.94 -8.01 45.36
CA PHE A 51 40.24 -6.78 45.08
C PHE A 51 40.13 -6.02 46.41
N TRP A 52 41.09 -5.12 46.66
CA TRP A 52 41.12 -4.22 47.81
C TRP A 52 39.97 -3.21 47.69
N MET A 53 38.75 -3.62 48.05
CA MET A 53 37.61 -2.71 48.28
C MET A 53 36.76 -3.16 49.47
N ARG A 54 37.34 -3.77 50.51
CA ARG A 54 36.56 -4.16 51.69
C ARG A 54 36.36 -3.08 52.74
N ASP A 55 37.09 -1.96 52.70
CA ASP A 55 37.01 -0.94 53.76
C ASP A 55 36.80 0.50 53.25
N LEU A 56 36.37 0.71 52.01
CA LEU A 56 35.94 2.05 51.58
C LEU A 56 34.52 2.32 52.09
N ASN A 57 34.44 2.85 53.32
CA ASN A 57 33.21 3.40 53.90
C ASN A 57 32.88 4.72 53.19
N ILE A 58 32.33 4.63 51.97
CA ILE A 58 31.86 5.79 51.23
C ILE A 58 30.59 6.29 51.94
N PRO A 59 30.58 7.53 52.45
CA PRO A 59 29.39 8.09 53.06
C PRO A 59 28.22 8.06 52.07
N GLN A 60 27.03 7.62 52.51
CA GLN A 60 25.84 7.49 51.64
C GLN A 60 25.52 8.77 50.85
N TRP A 61 25.81 9.95 51.41
CA TRP A 61 25.61 11.23 50.72
C TRP A 61 26.48 11.37 49.45
N LEU A 62 27.68 10.80 49.46
CA LEU A 62 28.61 10.88 48.33
C LEU A 62 28.16 9.98 47.17
N LEU A 63 27.49 8.88 47.49
CA LEU A 63 26.87 7.97 46.52
C LEU A 63 25.66 8.61 45.84
N LEU A 64 24.84 9.37 46.60
CA LEU A 64 23.74 10.15 46.04
C LEU A 64 24.21 11.27 45.10
N VAL A 65 25.34 11.92 45.42
CA VAL A 65 25.95 12.93 44.53
C VAL A 65 26.42 12.32 43.21
N PHE A 66 27.07 11.15 43.25
CA PHE A 66 27.53 10.45 42.04
C PHE A 66 26.36 9.98 41.16
N VAL A 67 25.29 9.45 41.75
CA VAL A 67 24.09 9.05 41.01
C VAL A 67 23.40 10.26 40.38
N SER A 68 23.31 11.38 41.10
CA SER A 68 22.71 12.61 40.56
C SER A 68 23.53 13.19 39.41
N LEU A 69 24.86 13.22 39.52
CA LEU A 69 25.77 13.70 38.46
C LEU A 69 25.69 12.83 37.20
N THR A 70 25.62 11.51 37.36
CA THR A 70 25.49 10.59 36.21
C THR A 70 24.15 10.76 35.51
N ILE A 71 23.04 10.96 36.24
CA ILE A 71 21.73 11.27 35.64
C ILE A 71 21.77 12.59 34.85
N ILE A 72 22.42 13.64 35.39
CA ILE A 72 22.54 14.94 34.69
C ILE A 72 23.36 14.79 33.41
N VAL A 73 24.45 14.03 33.44
CA VAL A 73 25.28 13.79 32.23
C VAL A 73 24.52 12.97 31.19
N PHE A 74 23.79 11.92 31.60
CA PHE A 74 22.99 11.10 30.68
C PHE A 74 21.82 11.89 30.07
N THR A 75 21.14 12.72 30.85
CA THR A 75 20.06 13.57 30.35
C THR A 75 20.58 14.63 29.38
N ALA A 76 21.71 15.28 29.68
CA ALA A 76 22.35 16.21 28.75
C ALA A 76 22.80 15.54 27.45
N PHE A 77 23.33 14.32 27.52
CA PHE A 77 23.72 13.54 26.33
C PHE A 77 22.51 13.11 25.49
N ALA A 78 21.42 12.67 26.12
CA ALA A 78 20.17 12.36 25.44
C ALA A 78 19.57 13.59 24.74
N LEU A 79 19.62 14.75 25.39
CA LEU A 79 19.16 16.02 24.82
C LEU A 79 20.03 16.47 23.64
N PHE A 80 21.36 16.34 23.77
CA PHE A 80 22.30 16.65 22.70
C PHE A 80 22.10 15.73 21.48
N THR A 81 21.97 14.43 21.70
CA THR A 81 21.72 13.47 20.61
C THR A 81 20.37 13.72 19.94
N ALA A 82 19.31 14.03 20.70
CA ALA A 82 18.02 14.43 20.14
C ALA A 82 18.13 15.69 19.26
N ILE A 83 18.81 16.74 19.73
CA ILE A 83 19.03 17.99 18.98
C ILE A 83 19.83 17.73 17.68
N VAL A 84 20.87 16.91 17.73
CA VAL A 84 21.68 16.57 16.55
C VAL A 84 20.86 15.75 15.53
N THR A 85 20.00 14.82 15.99
CA THR A 85 19.13 14.05 15.08
C THR A 85 17.97 14.85 14.47
N LEU A 86 17.59 15.98 15.08
CA LEU A 86 16.51 16.83 14.58
C LEU A 86 16.95 17.83 13.52
N LYS A 87 18.26 18.03 13.31
CA LYS A 87 18.77 18.92 12.26
C LYS A 87 18.74 18.24 10.89
N LYS A 88 17.54 18.01 10.37
CA LYS A 88 17.34 17.64 8.96
C LYS A 88 17.43 18.89 8.09
N GLU A 89 18.17 18.79 6.99
CA GLU A 89 18.44 19.89 6.06
C GLU A 89 17.15 20.33 5.33
N MET A 90 17.00 21.64 5.09
CA MET A 90 15.89 22.23 4.32
C MET A 90 16.18 22.20 2.80
N ASP A 91 15.23 22.66 1.98
CA ASP A 91 15.40 22.78 0.52
C ASP A 91 16.72 23.50 0.17
N GLY A 92 17.50 22.92 -0.75
CA GLY A 92 18.82 23.40 -1.15
C GLY A 92 20.00 22.96 -0.27
N GLY A 93 19.76 22.34 0.89
CA GLY A 93 20.79 21.83 1.81
C GLY A 93 21.50 20.58 1.25
N PRO A 94 22.78 20.32 1.63
CA PRO A 94 23.54 19.19 1.13
C PRO A 94 22.97 17.86 1.64
N CYS A 95 22.95 16.83 0.80
CA CYS A 95 22.51 15.49 1.16
C CYS A 95 23.40 14.42 0.52
N LYS A 96 23.47 13.25 1.15
CA LYS A 96 24.10 12.05 0.58
C LYS A 96 23.05 11.02 0.14
N SER A 97 21.89 11.03 0.79
CA SER A 97 20.80 10.10 0.53
C SER A 97 19.43 10.73 0.84
N ASN A 98 18.35 10.09 0.36
CA ASN A 98 16.98 10.55 0.60
C ASN A 98 16.58 10.56 2.09
N THR A 99 17.30 9.88 2.99
CA THR A 99 17.03 9.94 4.44
C THR A 99 17.52 11.22 5.10
N ASP A 100 18.43 11.94 4.44
CA ASP A 100 18.99 13.20 4.95
C ASP A 100 18.03 14.38 4.75
N CYS A 101 17.06 14.22 3.84
CA CYS A 101 16.04 15.22 3.53
C CYS A 101 14.76 15.01 4.33
N ARG A 102 14.03 16.11 4.61
CA ARG A 102 12.72 16.05 5.27
C ARG A 102 11.65 15.41 4.38
N ARG A 103 11.31 14.15 4.68
CA ARG A 103 10.24 13.41 3.98
C ARG A 103 8.85 14.01 4.14
N ASP A 104 8.58 14.66 5.27
CA ASP A 104 7.30 15.32 5.53
C ASP A 104 7.07 16.54 4.64
N LEU A 105 8.14 17.10 4.05
CA LEU A 105 8.08 18.15 3.03
C LEU A 105 8.18 17.58 1.60
N SER A 106 8.17 16.26 1.43
CA SER A 106 8.37 15.55 0.15
C SER A 106 9.67 15.91 -0.59
N LEU A 107 10.74 16.24 0.16
CA LEU A 107 12.07 16.49 -0.40
C LEU A 107 12.81 15.17 -0.66
N ILE A 108 13.51 15.10 -1.80
CA ILE A 108 14.41 14.00 -2.19
C ILE A 108 15.83 14.55 -2.41
N CYS A 109 16.83 13.68 -2.27
CA CYS A 109 18.21 14.03 -2.54
C CYS A 109 18.48 13.92 -4.04
N ASN A 110 18.66 15.05 -4.71
CA ASN A 110 19.00 15.11 -6.12
C ASN A 110 20.28 15.95 -6.32
N ASN A 111 21.30 15.39 -6.98
CA ASN A 111 22.61 16.03 -7.17
C ASN A 111 23.24 16.55 -5.86
N TYR A 112 23.22 15.73 -4.80
CA TYR A 112 23.75 16.06 -3.48
C TYR A 112 23.09 17.26 -2.78
N ARG A 113 21.89 17.67 -3.23
CA ARG A 113 21.07 18.66 -2.54
C ARG A 113 19.65 18.16 -2.34
N CYS A 114 19.06 18.49 -1.20
CA CYS A 114 17.64 18.25 -0.97
C CYS A 114 16.83 19.17 -1.87
N GLY A 115 15.93 18.60 -2.66
CA GLY A 115 15.03 19.33 -3.55
C GLY A 115 13.73 18.57 -3.76
N CYS A 116 12.73 19.22 -4.35
CA CYS A 116 11.49 18.54 -4.68
C CYS A 116 11.70 17.44 -5.72
N ALA A 117 10.88 16.38 -5.64
CA ALA A 117 10.81 15.38 -6.69
C ALA A 117 10.49 16.04 -8.04
N TYR A 118 10.91 15.43 -9.16
CA TYR A 118 10.75 16.01 -10.50
C TYR A 118 9.30 16.40 -10.85
N SER A 119 8.31 15.69 -10.30
CA SER A 119 6.87 15.98 -10.47
C SER A 119 6.34 17.09 -9.55
N HIS A 120 7.19 17.69 -8.73
CA HIS A 120 6.85 18.70 -7.74
C HIS A 120 7.68 19.98 -7.95
N PHE A 121 7.22 21.07 -7.34
CA PHE A 121 7.93 22.35 -7.27
C PHE A 121 7.91 22.87 -5.82
N TRP A 122 8.91 23.66 -5.44
CA TRP A 122 8.98 24.25 -4.11
C TRP A 122 8.05 25.46 -4.03
N SER A 123 7.06 25.41 -3.14
CA SER A 123 6.11 26.49 -2.92
C SER A 123 6.59 27.39 -1.79
N ASN A 124 7.14 28.56 -2.12
CA ASN A 124 7.63 29.53 -1.13
C ASN A 124 6.54 29.98 -0.14
N SER A 125 5.27 29.98 -0.57
CA SER A 125 4.15 30.39 0.28
C SER A 125 3.87 29.42 1.42
N TYR A 126 4.13 28.13 1.23
CA TYR A 126 3.81 27.08 2.20
C TYR A 126 5.05 26.34 2.72
N SER A 127 6.24 26.64 2.18
CA SER A 127 7.50 25.95 2.51
C SER A 127 7.39 24.42 2.36
N ILE A 128 6.69 23.96 1.30
CA ILE A 128 6.48 22.54 0.99
C ILE A 128 6.60 22.29 -0.51
N CYS A 129 6.98 21.07 -0.89
CA CYS A 129 6.93 20.63 -2.28
C CYS A 129 5.47 20.32 -2.69
N GLU A 130 4.93 21.12 -3.61
CA GLU A 130 3.61 20.90 -4.21
C GLU A 130 3.74 20.21 -5.56
N ARG A 131 2.71 19.45 -5.95
CA ARG A 131 2.66 18.81 -7.27
C ARG A 131 2.62 19.88 -8.37
N ARG A 132 3.41 19.72 -9.42
CA ARG A 132 3.36 20.60 -10.60
C ARG A 132 1.94 20.60 -11.20
N ARG A 133 1.53 21.76 -11.69
CA ARG A 133 0.19 22.04 -12.18
C ARG A 133 0.06 21.59 -13.64
N MET A 134 -1.10 21.00 -13.95
CA MET A 134 -1.46 20.55 -15.31
C MET A 134 -2.02 21.72 -16.16
N VAL A 135 -2.33 21.45 -17.42
CA VAL A 135 -2.87 22.44 -18.37
C VAL A 135 -4.10 23.17 -17.81
N ASN A 136 -4.23 24.47 -18.13
CA ASN A 136 -5.32 25.38 -17.69
C ASN A 136 -5.41 25.63 -16.17
N ARG A 137 -4.41 25.23 -15.38
CA ARG A 137 -4.32 25.63 -13.98
C ARG A 137 -3.54 26.92 -13.84
N THR A 138 -3.95 27.76 -12.90
CA THR A 138 -3.28 29.04 -12.61
C THR A 138 -1.82 28.82 -12.27
N CYS A 139 -0.93 29.76 -12.55
CA CYS A 139 0.49 29.67 -12.24
C CYS A 139 1.07 31.06 -12.02
N VAL A 140 2.17 31.14 -11.28
CA VAL A 140 2.89 32.41 -11.03
C VAL A 140 4.17 32.47 -11.88
N ASN A 141 4.79 31.32 -12.14
CA ASN A 141 6.00 31.17 -12.93
C ASN A 141 6.06 29.77 -13.58
N ASP A 142 7.01 29.58 -14.48
CA ASP A 142 7.19 28.33 -15.23
C ASP A 142 7.52 27.11 -14.34
N SER A 143 8.11 27.30 -13.16
CA SER A 143 8.46 26.18 -12.29
C SER A 143 7.25 25.48 -11.69
N MET A 144 6.10 26.15 -11.64
CA MET A 144 4.82 25.57 -11.21
C MET A 144 4.22 24.62 -12.25
N CYS A 145 4.59 24.73 -13.53
CA CYS A 145 4.01 23.95 -14.61
C CYS A 145 4.79 22.63 -14.83
N ASP A 146 4.10 21.61 -15.35
CA ASP A 146 4.72 20.33 -15.66
C ASP A 146 5.72 20.45 -16.81
N ALA A 147 7.01 20.35 -16.48
CA ALA A 147 8.10 20.44 -17.44
C ALA A 147 8.18 19.23 -18.38
N PHE A 148 7.75 18.03 -17.93
CA PHE A 148 7.71 16.86 -18.82
C PHE A 148 6.68 17.03 -19.92
N ALA A 149 5.58 17.69 -19.59
CA ALA A 149 4.52 17.98 -20.53
C ALA A 149 4.83 19.22 -21.41
N SER A 150 6.00 19.85 -21.24
CA SER A 150 6.44 21.07 -21.94
C SER A 150 5.50 22.27 -21.79
N LEU A 151 4.89 22.41 -20.60
CA LEU A 151 4.01 23.54 -20.25
C LEU A 151 4.83 24.76 -19.79
N GLN A 152 4.33 25.95 -20.10
CA GLN A 152 4.85 27.25 -19.64
C GLN A 152 3.74 28.08 -19.03
N CYS A 153 4.08 28.95 -18.09
CA CYS A 153 3.13 29.83 -17.46
C CYS A 153 2.84 31.03 -18.38
N GLN A 154 1.66 31.06 -18.99
CA GLN A 154 1.28 32.10 -19.95
C GLN A 154 0.05 32.86 -19.46
N SER A 155 0.05 34.16 -19.74
CA SER A 155 -1.08 35.06 -19.47
C SER A 155 -2.20 34.80 -20.46
N VAL A 156 -3.35 34.29 -19.98
CA VAL A 156 -4.54 34.03 -20.78
C VAL A 156 -5.62 35.08 -20.47
N PRO A 157 -6.20 35.74 -21.49
CA PRO A 157 -7.33 36.64 -21.28
C PRO A 157 -8.60 35.85 -20.94
N LEU A 158 -9.25 36.21 -19.84
CA LEU A 158 -10.54 35.69 -19.40
C LEU A 158 -11.69 36.43 -20.11
N THR A 159 -12.87 35.81 -20.14
CA THR A 159 -14.08 36.35 -20.81
C THR A 159 -14.56 37.69 -20.23
N ASN A 160 -14.15 38.04 -19.01
CA ASN A 160 -14.42 39.32 -18.37
C ASN A 160 -13.34 40.39 -18.63
N GLY A 161 -12.34 40.10 -19.46
CA GLY A 161 -11.21 40.99 -19.77
C GLY A 161 -10.07 40.97 -18.73
N ALA A 162 -10.17 40.18 -17.66
CA ALA A 162 -9.06 39.98 -16.73
C ALA A 162 -7.98 39.08 -17.36
N ILE A 163 -6.73 39.26 -16.95
CA ILE A 163 -5.60 38.43 -17.39
C ILE A 163 -5.24 37.48 -16.25
N GLU A 164 -5.26 36.17 -16.50
CA GLU A 164 -4.86 35.15 -15.54
C GLU A 164 -3.72 34.31 -16.13
N SER A 165 -2.63 34.16 -15.38
CA SER A 165 -1.52 33.31 -15.78
C SER A 165 -1.89 31.85 -15.54
N GLN A 166 -1.88 31.03 -16.60
CA GLN A 166 -2.19 29.60 -16.56
C GLN A 166 -1.10 28.77 -17.24
N CYS A 167 -0.93 27.51 -16.82
CA CYS A 167 -0.03 26.57 -17.47
C CYS A 167 -0.59 26.20 -18.85
N GLN A 168 0.06 26.65 -19.92
CA GLN A 168 -0.32 26.46 -21.31
C GLN A 168 0.84 25.84 -22.09
N CYS A 169 0.56 25.19 -23.22
CA CYS A 169 1.60 24.81 -24.15
C CYS A 169 2.30 26.05 -24.71
N LYS A 170 3.58 25.93 -25.07
CA LYS A 170 4.27 26.98 -25.82
C LYS A 170 3.46 27.32 -27.09
N THR A 171 3.45 28.58 -27.52
CA THR A 171 2.62 29.07 -28.64
C THR A 171 2.77 28.31 -29.96
N SER A 172 3.81 27.49 -30.13
CA SER A 172 4.01 26.59 -31.27
C SER A 172 3.54 25.14 -31.06
N MET A 173 2.85 24.85 -29.96
CA MET A 173 2.47 23.50 -29.54
C MET A 173 1.01 23.45 -29.07
N SER A 174 0.35 22.30 -29.25
CA SER A 174 -0.99 22.02 -28.76
C SER A 174 -0.98 20.86 -27.76
N TRP A 175 -1.94 20.88 -26.84
CA TRP A 175 -2.12 19.82 -25.85
C TRP A 175 -2.83 18.63 -26.47
N ASN A 176 -2.21 17.45 -26.50
CA ASN A 176 -2.83 16.23 -27.05
C ASN A 176 -3.57 15.36 -26.01
N GLY A 177 -3.72 15.85 -24.78
CA GLY A 177 -4.25 15.10 -23.64
C GLY A 177 -3.19 14.67 -22.62
N TYR A 178 -1.93 14.52 -23.03
CA TYR A 178 -0.83 14.02 -22.18
C TYR A 178 0.42 14.90 -22.20
N ILE A 179 0.79 15.43 -23.37
CA ILE A 179 1.97 16.29 -23.56
C ILE A 179 1.67 17.39 -24.59
N CYS A 180 2.42 18.50 -24.54
CA CYS A 180 2.41 19.48 -25.61
C CYS A 180 3.19 18.93 -26.82
N VAL A 181 2.53 18.86 -27.98
CA VAL A 181 3.11 18.43 -29.26
C VAL A 181 3.15 19.62 -30.23
N TYR A 182 4.13 19.67 -31.12
CA TYR A 182 4.15 20.70 -32.16
C TYR A 182 2.92 20.59 -33.05
N GLN A 183 2.29 21.72 -33.34
CA GLN A 183 1.12 21.77 -34.23
C GLN A 183 1.52 21.38 -35.66
N SER A 184 0.74 20.48 -36.25
CA SER A 184 1.01 19.86 -37.55
C SER A 184 0.35 20.71 -38.65
N LEU A 185 1.08 21.03 -39.72
CA LEU A 185 0.64 21.88 -40.83
C LEU A 185 -0.33 21.14 -41.79
N TYR A 186 -0.96 21.86 -42.73
CA TYR A 186 -1.82 21.24 -43.75
C TYR A 186 -1.13 20.05 -44.43
N ASN A 187 -1.85 18.94 -44.55
CA ASN A 187 -1.39 17.70 -45.17
C ASN A 187 -0.25 16.96 -44.43
N THR A 188 -0.09 17.19 -43.14
CA THR A 188 0.80 16.39 -42.27
C THR A 188 0.02 15.38 -41.44
N SER A 189 0.70 14.32 -40.98
CA SER A 189 0.08 13.21 -40.25
C SER A 189 -0.52 13.67 -38.92
N CYS A 190 -1.76 13.25 -38.63
CA CYS A 190 -2.46 13.55 -37.39
C CYS A 190 -3.13 12.31 -36.80
N LEU A 191 -3.22 12.27 -35.47
CA LEU A 191 -3.93 11.21 -34.73
C LEU A 191 -5.30 11.69 -34.25
N LEU A 192 -5.41 12.98 -33.91
CA LEU A 192 -6.62 13.64 -33.39
C LEU A 192 -6.66 15.09 -33.89
N ASP A 193 -7.82 15.73 -33.83
CA ASP A 193 -8.01 17.12 -34.26
C ASP A 193 -7.07 18.11 -33.54
N ALA A 194 -6.73 17.83 -32.29
CA ALA A 194 -5.81 18.63 -31.48
C ALA A 194 -4.38 18.70 -32.06
N ASN A 195 -4.00 17.78 -32.96
CA ASN A 195 -2.69 17.78 -33.61
C ASN A 195 -2.59 18.79 -34.76
N CYS A 196 -3.73 19.29 -35.25
CA CYS A 196 -3.78 20.20 -36.39
C CYS A 196 -3.83 21.67 -35.94
N ASP A 197 -3.24 22.57 -36.74
CA ASP A 197 -3.28 24.01 -36.47
C ASP A 197 -4.71 24.57 -36.66
N THR A 198 -5.47 24.60 -35.56
CA THR A 198 -6.86 25.08 -35.54
C THR A 198 -6.97 26.58 -35.80
N SER A 199 -5.88 27.35 -35.63
CA SER A 199 -5.87 28.77 -36.00
C SER A 199 -6.00 28.98 -37.51
N ARG A 200 -5.73 27.94 -38.31
CA ARG A 200 -5.92 27.90 -39.77
C ARG A 200 -7.16 27.13 -40.20
N TYR A 201 -8.03 26.78 -39.25
CA TYR A 201 -9.24 25.97 -39.44
C TYR A 201 -8.97 24.56 -39.99
N LEU A 202 -7.83 23.96 -39.60
CA LEU A 202 -7.51 22.57 -39.90
C LEU A 202 -8.04 21.62 -38.82
N PHE A 203 -8.52 20.45 -39.22
CA PHE A 203 -8.84 19.31 -38.33
C PHE A 203 -8.26 18.03 -38.92
N CYS A 204 -8.23 16.98 -38.11
CA CYS A 204 -7.68 15.71 -38.49
C CYS A 204 -8.74 14.88 -39.22
N ASN A 205 -8.52 14.62 -40.51
CA ASN A 205 -9.34 13.65 -41.20
C ASN A 205 -8.94 12.24 -40.74
N LEU A 206 -9.67 11.70 -39.76
CA LEU A 206 -9.40 10.40 -39.13
C LEU A 206 -9.33 9.22 -40.13
N THR A 207 -9.95 9.36 -41.30
CA THR A 207 -9.96 8.32 -42.34
C THR A 207 -8.58 8.15 -42.99
N ILE A 208 -7.87 9.26 -43.18
CA ILE A 208 -6.58 9.30 -43.88
C ILE A 208 -5.42 9.75 -42.98
N GLN A 209 -5.73 10.09 -41.72
CA GLN A 209 -4.78 10.59 -40.72
C GLN A 209 -3.99 11.82 -41.19
N LEU A 210 -4.64 12.77 -41.86
CA LEU A 210 -4.01 14.02 -42.33
C LEU A 210 -4.80 15.27 -41.91
N CYS A 211 -4.10 16.35 -41.58
CA CYS A 211 -4.71 17.65 -41.28
C CYS A 211 -5.28 18.30 -42.55
N GLN A 212 -6.61 18.51 -42.59
CA GLN A 212 -7.35 19.02 -43.76
C GLN A 212 -8.34 20.14 -43.39
N CYS A 213 -8.81 20.86 -44.41
CA CYS A 213 -9.88 21.85 -44.31
C CYS A 213 -11.27 21.21 -44.30
N ASN A 214 -12.27 21.94 -43.80
CA ASN A 214 -13.61 21.35 -43.57
C ASN A 214 -14.23 21.04 -44.91
N SER A 215 -15.11 20.05 -44.97
CA SER A 215 -15.86 19.71 -46.18
C SER A 215 -16.55 20.95 -46.82
N SER A 216 -16.92 21.93 -45.99
CA SER A 216 -17.48 23.23 -46.36
C SER A 216 -16.46 24.31 -46.73
N MET A 217 -15.17 24.02 -46.61
CA MET A 217 -14.05 24.94 -46.83
C MET A 217 -13.04 24.38 -47.85
N PHE A 218 -12.11 25.20 -48.30
CA PHE A 218 -10.98 24.77 -49.15
C PHE A 218 -9.68 25.43 -48.70
N TRP A 219 -8.55 24.78 -48.94
CA TRP A 219 -7.23 25.34 -48.58
C TRP A 219 -6.83 26.41 -49.59
N ASN A 220 -6.68 27.65 -49.15
CA ASN A 220 -6.14 28.73 -49.98
C ASN A 220 -4.62 28.82 -49.79
N GLY A 221 -3.88 28.24 -50.73
CA GLY A 221 -2.41 28.20 -50.72
C GLY A 221 -1.72 29.51 -51.15
N ASP A 222 -2.48 30.50 -51.65
CA ASP A 222 -1.91 31.71 -52.25
C ASP A 222 -1.63 32.82 -51.23
N SER A 223 -2.10 32.68 -49.99
CA SER A 223 -1.71 33.57 -48.89
C SER A 223 -0.38 33.12 -48.28
N LYS A 224 0.52 34.05 -47.97
CA LYS A 224 1.84 33.78 -47.32
C LYS A 224 1.74 32.99 -46.00
N SER A 225 0.53 32.73 -45.52
CA SER A 225 0.23 32.01 -44.29
C SER A 225 -0.77 30.87 -44.43
N GLY A 226 -1.23 30.46 -45.64
CA GLY A 226 -2.13 29.33 -45.92
C GLY A 226 -3.27 29.07 -44.91
N THR A 227 -4.53 29.36 -45.28
CA THR A 227 -5.71 29.18 -44.40
C THR A 227 -6.88 28.54 -45.13
N CYS A 228 -7.77 27.85 -44.42
CA CYS A 228 -9.01 27.33 -45.01
C CYS A 228 -10.08 28.43 -45.16
N GLU A 229 -10.76 28.51 -46.31
CA GLU A 229 -11.81 29.50 -46.61
C GLU A 229 -13.16 28.83 -46.95
N TYR A 230 -14.28 29.46 -46.57
CA TYR A 230 -15.63 28.94 -46.84
C TYR A 230 -16.02 28.98 -48.33
N LYS A 231 -16.68 27.92 -48.80
CA LYS A 231 -17.29 27.88 -50.14
C LYS A 231 -18.54 28.79 -50.17
N ARG A 232 -18.53 29.84 -50.99
CA ARG A 232 -19.71 30.72 -51.17
C ARG A 232 -20.80 30.02 -51.98
N THR A 233 -21.98 29.82 -51.40
CA THR A 233 -23.22 29.45 -52.11
C THR A 233 -24.00 30.72 -52.47
N VAL A 234 -24.36 30.87 -53.75
CA VAL A 234 -25.18 31.98 -54.26
C VAL A 234 -26.61 31.48 -54.46
N ASN A 235 -27.54 31.86 -53.58
CA ASN A 235 -28.97 31.63 -53.78
C ASN A 235 -29.58 32.78 -54.61
N ARG A 236 -30.25 32.46 -55.72
CA ARG A 236 -31.11 33.40 -56.47
C ARG A 236 -32.57 33.15 -56.14
N TYR A 237 -33.29 34.21 -55.80
CA TYR A 237 -34.74 34.23 -55.68
C TYR A 237 -35.39 34.48 -57.05
N CYS A 238 -36.49 33.79 -57.35
CA CYS A 238 -37.37 34.07 -58.49
C CYS A 238 -38.66 34.75 -58.00
N TYR A 239 -39.11 35.80 -58.69
CA TYR A 239 -40.43 36.44 -58.54
C TYR A 239 -41.38 35.93 -59.65
N PRO A 240 -42.69 35.75 -59.39
CA PRO A 240 -43.65 35.29 -60.39
C PRO A 240 -44.49 36.42 -61.02
N TYR A 241 -44.81 36.27 -62.30
CA TYR A 241 -45.96 36.89 -62.99
C TYR A 241 -46.72 35.78 -63.75
N ASP A 242 -48.03 35.72 -63.51
CA ASP A 242 -49.15 35.13 -64.26
C ASP A 242 -49.14 33.66 -64.73
N ASN A 243 -49.97 32.81 -64.09
CA ASN A 243 -51.33 32.45 -64.58
C ASN A 243 -51.84 31.13 -63.97
N ASN A 244 -52.89 31.25 -63.14
CA ASN A 244 -53.96 30.29 -62.83
C ASN A 244 -53.58 28.89 -62.33
N TRP A 245 -53.59 28.72 -61.00
CA TRP A 245 -54.12 27.57 -60.23
C TRP A 245 -53.80 27.85 -58.75
N CYS A 246 -54.68 28.59 -58.09
CA CYS A 246 -55.03 28.58 -56.66
C CYS A 246 -55.95 29.79 -56.43
N ASP A 247 -57.25 29.50 -56.31
CA ASP A 247 -58.30 30.51 -56.13
C ASP A 247 -58.35 30.88 -54.64
N ASP A 248 -57.84 32.07 -54.32
CA ASP A 248 -57.52 32.53 -52.96
C ASP A 248 -58.70 33.32 -52.34
N THR A 249 -59.95 32.83 -52.50
CA THR A 249 -61.15 33.51 -51.96
C THR A 249 -62.09 32.58 -51.16
N GLY A 250 -61.55 31.91 -50.15
CA GLY A 250 -62.34 31.44 -49.02
C GLY A 250 -62.52 32.55 -47.96
N PRO A 251 -63.70 32.72 -47.34
CA PRO A 251 -63.90 33.70 -46.29
C PRO A 251 -63.14 33.23 -45.05
N LEU A 252 -62.02 33.92 -44.77
CA LEU A 252 -61.04 33.80 -43.68
C LEU A 252 -59.65 33.59 -44.30
N GLY A 253 -58.89 34.69 -44.41
CA GLY A 253 -57.61 34.77 -45.13
C GLY A 253 -56.51 33.85 -44.57
N GLN A 254 -56.53 32.58 -44.97
CA GLN A 254 -55.43 31.63 -44.80
C GLN A 254 -54.73 31.44 -46.15
N ARG A 255 -53.45 31.79 -46.20
CA ARG A 255 -52.58 31.71 -47.40
C ARG A 255 -52.08 30.28 -47.59
N LEU A 256 -52.63 29.57 -48.57
CA LEU A 256 -52.00 28.35 -49.10
C LEU A 256 -50.89 28.74 -50.07
N VAL A 257 -49.69 28.18 -49.90
CA VAL A 257 -48.60 28.37 -50.87
C VAL A 257 -48.64 27.19 -51.84
N CYS A 258 -49.03 27.46 -53.07
CA CYS A 258 -49.14 26.45 -54.12
C CYS A 258 -47.87 26.45 -54.96
N THR A 259 -47.15 25.32 -54.98
CA THR A 259 -45.98 25.14 -55.84
C THR A 259 -46.36 24.25 -57.02
N ARG A 260 -46.08 24.70 -58.24
CA ARG A 260 -46.26 23.87 -59.44
C ARG A 260 -45.03 23.05 -59.72
N TYR A 261 -45.26 21.78 -60.01
CA TYR A 261 -44.26 20.88 -60.54
C TYR A 261 -44.67 20.46 -61.95
N THR A 262 -43.75 20.62 -62.89
CA THR A 262 -43.90 20.07 -64.24
C THR A 262 -43.16 18.74 -64.26
N ASN A 263 -43.88 17.63 -64.42
CA ASN A 263 -43.24 16.33 -64.62
C ASN A 263 -42.50 16.33 -66.00
N PRO A 264 -41.40 15.57 -66.18
CA PRO A 264 -40.76 15.36 -67.49
C PRO A 264 -41.67 15.00 -68.68
N TYR A 265 -42.92 14.54 -68.44
CA TYR A 265 -43.92 14.30 -69.50
C TYR A 265 -44.83 15.51 -69.82
N GLY A 266 -44.58 16.70 -69.26
CA GLY A 266 -45.32 17.93 -69.56
C GLY A 266 -46.65 18.09 -68.82
N SER A 267 -47.00 17.19 -67.90
CA SER A 267 -48.16 17.36 -67.01
C SER A 267 -47.78 18.22 -65.79
N GLU A 268 -48.47 19.35 -65.62
CA GLU A 268 -48.39 20.19 -64.42
C GLU A 268 -49.26 19.58 -63.30
N TYR A 269 -48.70 19.46 -62.10
CA TYR A 269 -49.48 19.24 -60.89
C TYR A 269 -49.10 20.30 -59.84
N GLY A 270 -50.13 20.85 -59.19
CA GLY A 270 -49.97 21.80 -58.09
C GLY A 270 -50.02 21.07 -56.76
N VAL A 271 -49.05 21.31 -55.89
CA VAL A 271 -49.11 20.89 -54.48
C VAL A 271 -49.37 22.15 -53.65
N CYS A 272 -50.54 22.21 -53.02
CA CYS A 272 -50.87 23.24 -52.04
C CYS A 272 -50.33 22.81 -50.68
N GLN A 273 -49.48 23.61 -50.07
CA GLN A 273 -49.00 23.38 -48.71
C GLN A 273 -49.52 24.48 -47.80
N CYS A 274 -49.93 24.09 -46.59
CA CYS A 274 -50.19 25.04 -45.51
C CYS A 274 -48.93 25.86 -45.21
N SER A 275 -49.10 27.04 -44.63
CA SER A 275 -47.97 27.83 -44.15
C SER A 275 -47.13 27.00 -43.17
N THR A 276 -45.86 27.35 -42.98
CA THR A 276 -44.95 26.62 -42.07
C THR A 276 -45.37 26.63 -40.59
N HIS A 277 -46.48 27.28 -40.25
CA HIS A 277 -47.06 27.37 -38.91
C HIS A 277 -48.32 26.51 -38.74
N GLU A 278 -48.80 25.88 -39.81
CA GLU A 278 -50.07 25.17 -39.84
C GLU A 278 -49.90 23.79 -40.49
N PHE A 279 -50.68 22.82 -40.02
CA PHE A 279 -50.80 21.50 -40.66
C PHE A 279 -52.15 21.33 -41.34
N TYR A 280 -52.19 20.46 -42.34
CA TYR A 280 -53.41 20.12 -43.04
C TYR A 280 -54.24 19.12 -42.22
N ASN A 281 -55.42 19.54 -41.76
CA ASN A 281 -56.35 18.65 -41.06
C ASN A 281 -57.38 18.07 -42.04
N GLY A 282 -57.13 16.86 -42.53
CA GLY A 282 -58.01 16.12 -43.44
C GLY A 282 -59.24 15.47 -42.79
N SER A 283 -59.44 15.64 -41.48
CA SER A 283 -60.48 14.94 -40.71
C SER A 283 -61.88 15.54 -40.88
N ALA A 284 -62.00 16.68 -41.58
CA ALA A 284 -63.30 17.25 -41.91
C ALA A 284 -63.96 16.38 -42.97
N SER A 285 -65.02 15.65 -42.58
CA SER A 285 -65.82 14.71 -43.39
C SER A 285 -66.51 15.32 -44.63
N LEU A 286 -66.16 16.55 -45.02
CA LEU A 286 -66.76 17.31 -46.12
C LEU A 286 -65.74 17.77 -47.19
N GLY A 287 -64.52 17.20 -47.23
CA GLY A 287 -63.57 17.45 -48.31
C GLY A 287 -62.90 18.83 -48.31
N ASN A 288 -63.25 19.69 -47.37
CA ASN A 288 -62.59 20.98 -47.14
C ASN A 288 -61.54 20.82 -46.05
N GLY A 289 -60.33 20.39 -46.44
CA GLY A 289 -59.21 20.42 -45.51
C GLY A 289 -58.85 21.86 -45.15
N ILE A 290 -58.75 22.14 -43.86
CA ILE A 290 -58.40 23.46 -43.32
C ILE A 290 -56.97 23.39 -42.79
N CYS A 291 -56.21 24.48 -42.97
CA CYS A 291 -54.91 24.65 -42.31
C CYS A 291 -55.16 25.06 -40.86
N VAL A 292 -54.73 24.22 -39.92
CA VAL A 292 -54.87 24.46 -38.47
C VAL A 292 -53.47 24.71 -37.90
N PRO A 293 -53.29 25.67 -36.96
CA PRO A 293 -51.99 25.86 -36.32
C PRO A 293 -51.44 24.55 -35.75
N HIS A 294 -50.13 24.36 -35.86
CA HIS A 294 -49.46 23.23 -35.21
C HIS A 294 -49.69 23.24 -33.69
N HIS A 295 -49.88 22.06 -33.12
CA HIS A 295 -50.02 21.82 -31.70
C HIS A 295 -48.72 22.12 -30.95
N LEU A 296 -48.87 22.79 -29.82
CA LEU A 296 -47.78 23.16 -28.91
C LEU A 296 -47.41 22.02 -27.96
N TYR A 297 -46.33 22.20 -27.19
CA TYR A 297 -45.86 21.20 -26.22
C TYR A 297 -46.98 20.81 -25.25
N ASN A 298 -47.16 19.50 -25.04
CA ASN A 298 -48.17 18.89 -24.18
C ASN A 298 -49.63 19.05 -24.65
N GLU A 299 -49.88 19.48 -25.89
CA GLU A 299 -51.21 19.41 -26.50
C GLU A 299 -51.47 18.03 -27.11
N SER A 300 -52.76 17.65 -27.17
CA SER A 300 -53.16 16.35 -27.72
C SER A 300 -52.92 16.28 -29.23
N CYS A 301 -52.42 15.14 -29.69
CA CYS A 301 -52.18 14.88 -31.11
C CYS A 301 -52.55 13.44 -31.46
N THR A 302 -52.74 13.21 -32.75
CA THR A 302 -53.00 11.90 -33.36
C THR A 302 -51.88 11.48 -34.32
N SER A 303 -51.08 12.44 -34.81
CA SER A 303 -49.88 12.19 -35.62
C SER A 303 -48.83 13.27 -35.41
N THR A 304 -47.56 12.94 -35.64
CA THR A 304 -46.42 13.87 -35.50
C THR A 304 -46.53 15.10 -36.40
N SER A 305 -47.20 15.00 -37.55
CA SER A 305 -47.42 16.14 -38.44
C SER A 305 -48.29 17.24 -37.83
N GLN A 306 -49.02 16.95 -36.75
CA GLN A 306 -49.83 17.93 -36.05
C GLN A 306 -49.01 18.77 -35.07
N CYS A 307 -47.85 18.30 -34.63
CA CYS A 307 -46.99 18.99 -33.68
C CYS A 307 -46.07 20.01 -34.39
N ASP A 308 -45.67 21.08 -33.69
CA ASP A 308 -44.82 22.11 -34.27
C ASP A 308 -43.39 21.58 -34.54
N TYR A 309 -43.12 21.30 -35.82
CA TYR A 309 -41.85 20.74 -36.26
C TYR A 309 -40.69 21.74 -36.13
N ARG A 310 -40.95 23.05 -36.08
CA ARG A 310 -39.90 24.09 -35.96
C ARG A 310 -39.19 24.05 -34.61
N ILE A 311 -39.87 23.46 -33.63
CA ILE A 311 -39.39 23.24 -32.28
C ILE A 311 -39.13 21.75 -32.00
N ASN A 312 -39.11 20.93 -33.06
CA ASN A 312 -38.82 19.50 -33.08
C ASN A 312 -39.74 18.64 -32.18
N LEU A 313 -41.03 18.98 -32.07
CA LEU A 313 -41.99 18.13 -31.34
C LEU A 313 -42.41 16.91 -32.17
N ALA A 314 -42.71 15.81 -31.48
CA ALA A 314 -43.27 14.60 -32.04
C ALA A 314 -44.51 14.14 -31.26
N CYS A 315 -45.43 13.45 -31.93
CA CYS A 315 -46.61 12.93 -31.26
C CYS A 315 -46.27 11.63 -30.54
N LEU A 316 -46.14 11.68 -29.21
CA LEU A 316 -45.79 10.54 -28.37
C LEU A 316 -46.88 10.36 -27.31
N SER A 317 -47.47 9.17 -27.24
CA SER A 317 -48.57 8.86 -26.31
C SER A 317 -49.76 9.84 -26.44
N ASN A 318 -50.11 10.21 -27.67
CA ASN A 318 -51.16 11.18 -28.01
C ASN A 318 -50.92 12.61 -27.51
N LEU A 319 -49.67 12.97 -27.16
CA LEU A 319 -49.28 14.33 -26.77
C LEU A 319 -48.09 14.80 -27.63
N CYS A 320 -48.05 16.09 -27.97
CA CYS A 320 -46.89 16.68 -28.64
C CYS A 320 -45.76 16.85 -27.62
N LEU A 321 -44.81 15.92 -27.63
CA LEU A 321 -43.68 15.86 -26.71
C LEU A 321 -42.35 15.91 -27.47
N CYS A 322 -41.27 16.20 -26.75
CA CYS A 322 -39.95 16.11 -27.33
C CYS A 322 -39.56 14.63 -27.60
N PRO A 323 -38.97 14.31 -28.76
CA PRO A 323 -38.44 12.98 -29.06
C PRO A 323 -37.49 12.45 -27.98
N SER A 324 -37.37 11.13 -27.85
CA SER A 324 -36.43 10.49 -26.91
C SER A 324 -35.01 11.06 -27.05
N GLY A 325 -34.42 11.51 -25.92
CA GLY A 325 -33.09 12.13 -25.91
C GLY A 325 -33.10 13.66 -26.06
N THR A 326 -34.27 14.28 -26.17
CA THR A 326 -34.44 15.75 -26.18
C THR A 326 -35.38 16.20 -25.05
N ASN A 327 -35.14 17.38 -24.50
CA ASN A 327 -35.94 18.01 -23.46
C ASN A 327 -36.51 19.33 -23.96
N TYR A 328 -37.72 19.67 -23.50
CA TYR A 328 -38.37 20.92 -23.83
C TYR A 328 -37.74 22.07 -23.04
N ASP A 329 -37.04 22.96 -23.73
CA ASP A 329 -36.48 24.19 -23.18
C ASP A 329 -37.44 25.34 -23.45
N SER A 330 -38.03 25.91 -22.40
CA SER A 330 -38.99 27.02 -22.50
C SER A 330 -38.37 28.36 -22.92
N SER A 331 -37.04 28.44 -23.10
CA SER A 331 -36.37 29.63 -23.58
C SER A 331 -36.68 29.94 -25.05
N ILE A 332 -36.40 31.18 -25.45
CA ILE A 332 -36.57 31.63 -26.83
C ILE A 332 -35.39 31.09 -27.66
N ASN A 333 -35.70 30.36 -28.73
CA ASN A 333 -34.66 29.89 -29.66
C ASN A 333 -34.08 31.05 -30.50
N SER A 334 -33.02 30.80 -31.27
CA SER A 334 -32.39 31.80 -32.14
C SER A 334 -33.33 32.44 -33.18
N ASN A 335 -34.49 31.82 -33.44
CA ASN A 335 -35.49 32.27 -34.39
C ASN A 335 -36.64 33.06 -33.71
N GLY A 336 -36.53 33.36 -32.41
CA GLY A 336 -37.54 34.12 -31.67
C GLY A 336 -38.75 33.30 -31.23
N VAL A 337 -38.74 31.97 -31.36
CA VAL A 337 -39.84 31.09 -30.92
C VAL A 337 -39.60 30.65 -29.48
N MET A 338 -40.58 30.86 -28.60
CA MET A 338 -40.56 30.32 -27.23
C MET A 338 -40.77 28.81 -27.24
N GLY A 339 -39.90 28.06 -26.56
CA GLY A 339 -40.06 26.62 -26.40
C GLY A 339 -39.42 25.84 -27.54
N TYR A 340 -38.38 25.05 -27.28
CA TYR A 340 -37.84 24.11 -28.27
C TYR A 340 -37.27 22.85 -27.67
N CYS A 341 -37.35 21.74 -28.41
CA CYS A 341 -36.71 20.50 -28.01
C CYS A 341 -35.20 20.63 -28.25
N LYS A 342 -34.45 20.66 -27.17
CA LYS A 342 -32.99 20.68 -27.15
C LYS A 342 -32.48 19.29 -26.76
N SER A 343 -31.36 18.86 -27.30
CA SER A 343 -30.71 17.63 -26.85
C SER A 343 -30.56 17.66 -25.33
N ALA A 344 -31.01 16.59 -24.67
CA ALA A 344 -30.86 16.46 -23.23
C ALA A 344 -29.37 16.52 -22.87
N ALA A 345 -29.03 17.19 -21.77
CA ALA A 345 -27.65 17.29 -21.35
C ALA A 345 -27.09 15.89 -21.05
N GLY A 346 -25.95 15.59 -21.67
CA GLY A 346 -25.20 14.33 -21.52
C GLY A 346 -24.43 14.27 -20.20
N TYR A 347 -23.72 13.16 -19.98
CA TYR A 347 -22.90 12.99 -18.77
C TYR A 347 -21.84 14.09 -18.65
N MET A 348 -21.75 14.70 -17.46
CA MET A 348 -20.91 15.86 -17.13
C MET A 348 -21.24 17.18 -17.86
N GLU A 349 -22.37 17.26 -18.55
CA GLU A 349 -22.86 18.54 -19.10
C GLU A 349 -23.62 19.34 -18.04
N ASN A 350 -23.64 20.66 -18.21
CA ASN A 350 -24.38 21.56 -17.34
C ASN A 350 -25.88 21.32 -17.49
N CYS A 351 -26.59 21.19 -16.37
CA CYS A 351 -28.04 21.12 -16.31
C CYS A 351 -28.60 22.28 -15.50
N THR A 352 -29.89 22.56 -15.64
CA THR A 352 -30.59 23.54 -14.82
C THR A 352 -31.93 22.97 -14.37
N ALA A 353 -32.66 23.70 -13.52
CA ALA A 353 -34.04 23.32 -13.19
C ALA A 353 -34.94 23.15 -14.44
N SER A 354 -34.63 23.85 -15.54
CA SER A 354 -35.33 23.74 -16.82
C SER A 354 -34.65 22.82 -17.83
N LEU A 355 -33.32 22.67 -17.78
CA LEU A 355 -32.56 21.79 -18.65
C LEU A 355 -32.31 20.45 -17.95
N VAL A 356 -33.19 19.49 -18.23
CA VAL A 356 -33.15 18.15 -17.63
C VAL A 356 -32.02 17.33 -18.27
N CYS A 357 -31.44 16.42 -17.50
CA CYS A 357 -30.46 15.46 -18.00
C CYS A 357 -31.12 14.36 -18.85
N SER A 358 -30.34 13.64 -19.65
CA SER A 358 -30.87 12.56 -20.47
C SER A 358 -31.45 11.43 -19.61
N SER A 359 -32.78 11.27 -19.64
CA SER A 359 -33.49 10.18 -18.97
C SER A 359 -33.18 8.82 -19.59
N SER A 360 -32.94 8.78 -20.90
CA SER A 360 -32.49 7.56 -21.61
C SER A 360 -31.13 7.04 -21.12
N GLN A 361 -30.33 7.91 -20.49
CA GLN A 361 -29.04 7.57 -19.90
C GLN A 361 -29.13 7.43 -18.36
N ASN A 362 -30.33 7.50 -17.77
CA ASN A 362 -30.56 7.48 -16.31
C ASN A 362 -29.76 8.56 -15.54
N LEU A 363 -29.49 9.71 -16.18
CA LEU A 363 -28.79 10.82 -15.56
C LEU A 363 -29.74 11.68 -14.72
N PHE A 364 -29.25 12.23 -13.61
CA PHE A 364 -29.97 13.23 -12.83
C PHE A 364 -29.13 14.50 -12.68
N CYS A 365 -29.81 15.63 -12.53
CA CYS A 365 -29.16 16.93 -12.36
C CYS A 365 -28.76 17.12 -10.90
N ASN A 366 -27.46 17.09 -10.60
CA ASN A 366 -26.99 17.41 -9.25
C ASN A 366 -26.74 18.92 -9.13
N LEU A 367 -27.65 19.60 -8.44
CA LEU A 367 -27.58 21.04 -8.17
C LEU A 367 -26.62 21.41 -7.03
N SER A 368 -26.13 20.44 -6.25
CA SER A 368 -25.25 20.69 -5.09
C SER A 368 -23.83 21.09 -5.50
N TYR A 369 -23.43 20.89 -6.75
CA TYR A 369 -22.05 21.07 -7.21
C TYR A 369 -21.55 22.52 -7.11
N TYR A 370 -22.44 23.52 -7.23
CA TYR A 370 -22.07 24.94 -7.21
C TYR A 370 -22.33 25.66 -5.87
N GLY A 371 -22.66 24.95 -4.79
CA GLY A 371 -22.57 25.47 -3.41
C GLY A 371 -23.43 26.70 -3.07
N GLY A 372 -24.48 27.01 -3.83
CA GLY A 372 -25.35 28.17 -3.59
C GLY A 372 -26.69 28.04 -4.32
N ALA A 373 -27.62 28.95 -4.07
CA ALA A 373 -28.99 29.01 -4.62
C ALA A 373 -29.09 29.18 -6.16
N ASN A 374 -28.05 28.79 -6.90
CA ASN A 374 -27.98 28.86 -8.34
C ASN A 374 -28.73 27.68 -8.95
N THR A 375 -29.50 27.97 -9.99
CA THR A 375 -30.33 27.04 -10.75
C THR A 375 -29.53 26.12 -11.68
N SER A 376 -28.21 26.03 -11.53
CA SER A 376 -27.30 25.29 -12.42
C SER A 376 -26.62 24.13 -11.66
N GLY A 377 -26.65 22.94 -12.25
CA GLY A 377 -26.01 21.72 -11.77
C GLY A 377 -25.25 21.00 -12.88
N ILE A 378 -24.83 19.77 -12.61
CA ILE A 378 -24.18 18.89 -13.59
C ILE A 378 -24.96 17.58 -13.70
N CYS A 379 -25.13 17.08 -14.92
CA CYS A 379 -25.70 15.77 -15.17
C CYS A 379 -24.72 14.66 -14.80
N GLN A 380 -25.11 13.83 -13.83
CA GLN A 380 -24.28 12.70 -13.41
C GLN A 380 -25.12 11.51 -12.96
N CYS A 381 -24.47 10.37 -12.82
CA CYS A 381 -25.05 9.17 -12.21
C CYS A 381 -25.13 9.34 -10.70
N ASN A 382 -26.14 8.74 -10.07
CA ASN A 382 -26.29 8.82 -8.63
C ASN A 382 -25.16 8.02 -7.99
N SER A 383 -24.17 8.72 -7.45
CA SER A 383 -22.93 8.14 -6.95
C SER A 383 -23.14 7.12 -5.83
N SER A 384 -24.29 7.14 -5.16
CA SER A 384 -24.64 6.19 -4.11
C SER A 384 -24.98 4.79 -4.64
N TRP A 385 -25.55 4.67 -5.84
CA TRP A 385 -26.05 3.37 -6.36
C TRP A 385 -25.86 3.15 -7.86
N SER A 386 -25.26 4.08 -8.59
CA SER A 386 -25.00 3.95 -10.02
C SER A 386 -23.65 4.55 -10.43
N TYR A 387 -23.13 4.11 -11.56
CA TYR A 387 -21.90 4.61 -12.17
C TYR A 387 -22.07 4.77 -13.67
N TRP A 388 -21.21 5.59 -14.28
CA TRP A 388 -21.21 5.80 -15.73
C TRP A 388 -20.38 4.72 -16.42
N ASP A 389 -21.00 3.91 -17.27
CA ASP A 389 -20.32 2.85 -18.02
C ASP A 389 -19.74 3.31 -19.38
N GLY A 390 -19.87 4.60 -19.69
CA GLY A 390 -19.53 5.18 -21.00
C GLY A 390 -20.74 5.51 -21.86
N THR A 391 -21.89 4.90 -21.60
CA THR A 391 -23.13 5.05 -22.39
C THR A 391 -24.35 5.41 -21.55
N THR A 392 -24.51 4.77 -20.37
CA THR A 392 -25.65 4.96 -19.48
C THR A 392 -25.20 4.87 -18.01
N CYS A 393 -26.03 5.38 -17.10
CA CYS A 393 -25.85 5.13 -15.67
C CYS A 393 -26.34 3.72 -15.34
N THR A 394 -25.39 2.85 -15.04
CA THR A 394 -25.59 1.45 -14.66
C THR A 394 -25.55 1.31 -13.15
N THR A 395 -26.34 0.39 -12.60
CA THR A 395 -26.42 0.16 -11.15
C THR A 395 -25.08 -0.38 -10.63
N LYS A 396 -24.59 0.16 -9.51
CA LYS A 396 -23.38 -0.32 -8.84
C LYS A 396 -23.60 -1.75 -8.31
N LEU A 397 -22.55 -2.55 -8.39
CA LEU A 397 -22.52 -3.96 -8.05
C LEU A 397 -22.35 -4.16 -6.54
N SER A 398 -23.10 -5.12 -6.01
CA SER A 398 -22.94 -5.62 -4.65
C SER A 398 -21.77 -6.59 -4.54
N ILE A 399 -21.50 -7.10 -3.33
CA ILE A 399 -20.43 -8.08 -3.08
C ILE A 399 -20.51 -9.27 -4.05
N GLY A 400 -19.36 -9.67 -4.60
CA GLY A 400 -19.21 -10.77 -5.56
C GLY A 400 -19.57 -10.43 -7.01
N GLY A 401 -20.06 -9.22 -7.31
CA GLY A 401 -20.33 -8.79 -8.69
C GLY A 401 -19.05 -8.56 -9.48
N GLU A 402 -19.00 -8.98 -10.75
CA GLU A 402 -17.83 -8.83 -11.61
C GLU A 402 -17.59 -7.38 -12.01
N CYS A 403 -16.39 -6.86 -11.71
CA CYS A 403 -16.00 -5.47 -11.93
C CYS A 403 -14.66 -5.38 -12.67
N SER A 404 -14.46 -4.27 -13.36
CA SER A 404 -13.16 -3.90 -13.95
C SER A 404 -12.54 -2.66 -13.29
N SER A 405 -13.31 -1.95 -12.46
CA SER A 405 -12.90 -0.72 -11.78
C SER A 405 -13.69 -0.53 -10.48
N ASN A 406 -13.09 0.15 -9.51
CA ASN A 406 -13.70 0.44 -8.20
C ASN A 406 -15.03 1.20 -8.32
N ILE A 407 -15.19 2.02 -9.36
CA ILE A 407 -16.42 2.80 -9.59
C ILE A 407 -17.64 1.89 -9.84
N HIS A 408 -17.43 0.63 -10.21
CA HIS A 408 -18.51 -0.32 -10.42
C HIS A 408 -19.12 -0.79 -9.10
N CYS A 409 -18.44 -0.66 -7.96
CA CYS A 409 -18.86 -1.23 -6.68
C CYS A 409 -19.58 -0.21 -5.78
N ILE A 410 -20.43 -0.69 -4.87
CA ILE A 410 -21.13 0.16 -3.88
C ILE A 410 -20.15 0.65 -2.80
N GLU A 411 -19.50 1.78 -3.08
CA GLU A 411 -18.51 2.43 -2.19
C GLU A 411 -19.07 2.79 -0.80
N ALA A 412 -20.38 3.06 -0.69
CA ALA A 412 -21.02 3.35 0.61
C ALA A 412 -20.92 2.18 1.60
N ASN A 413 -20.75 0.95 1.09
CA ASN A 413 -20.53 -0.25 1.89
C ASN A 413 -19.03 -0.57 2.06
N GLY A 414 -18.13 0.28 1.56
CA GLY A 414 -16.67 0.05 1.59
C GLY A 414 -16.17 -0.97 0.56
N LEU A 415 -16.99 -1.35 -0.43
CA LEU A 415 -16.60 -2.27 -1.49
C LEU A 415 -15.76 -1.57 -2.57
N PHE A 416 -14.81 -2.29 -3.15
CA PHE A 416 -14.08 -1.88 -4.35
C PHE A 416 -13.78 -3.10 -5.21
N CYS A 417 -13.19 -2.87 -6.38
CA CYS A 417 -12.90 -3.95 -7.31
C CYS A 417 -11.63 -4.68 -6.90
N SER A 418 -11.80 -5.87 -6.33
CA SER A 418 -10.73 -6.63 -5.72
C SER A 418 -9.70 -7.08 -6.74
N ASN A 419 -8.43 -7.00 -6.35
CA ASN A 419 -7.28 -7.50 -7.11
C ASN A 419 -6.56 -8.63 -6.36
N TYR A 420 -7.22 -9.24 -5.36
CA TYR A 420 -6.67 -10.36 -4.59
C TYR A 420 -7.00 -11.68 -5.27
N THR A 421 -6.08 -12.64 -5.23
CA THR A 421 -6.10 -13.88 -6.02
C THR A 421 -7.38 -14.70 -5.92
N GLN A 422 -8.10 -14.64 -4.80
CA GLN A 422 -9.35 -15.39 -4.60
C GLN A 422 -10.59 -14.68 -5.18
N SER A 423 -10.49 -13.39 -5.52
CA SER A 423 -11.61 -12.52 -5.85
C SER A 423 -11.27 -11.48 -6.93
N ILE A 424 -10.25 -11.74 -7.77
CA ILE A 424 -9.79 -10.80 -8.81
C ILE A 424 -10.97 -10.43 -9.72
N GLY A 425 -11.20 -9.13 -9.90
CA GLY A 425 -12.25 -8.62 -10.77
C GLY A 425 -13.65 -8.81 -10.20
N THR A 426 -13.80 -8.92 -8.88
CA THR A 426 -15.11 -8.91 -8.21
C THR A 426 -15.16 -7.83 -7.13
N CYS A 427 -16.35 -7.29 -6.87
CA CYS A 427 -16.55 -6.31 -5.81
C CYS A 427 -16.42 -7.00 -4.44
N ASP A 428 -15.41 -6.63 -3.67
CA ASP A 428 -15.11 -7.20 -2.37
C ASP A 428 -14.58 -6.14 -1.40
N CYS A 429 -14.40 -6.51 -0.14
CA CYS A 429 -13.75 -5.71 0.88
C CYS A 429 -12.23 -5.67 0.71
N ASP A 430 -11.61 -4.73 1.43
CA ASP A 430 -10.14 -4.58 1.42
C ASP A 430 -9.52 -5.81 2.04
N LYS A 431 -8.26 -6.12 1.68
CA LYS A 431 -7.57 -7.25 2.32
C LYS A 431 -7.60 -7.13 3.84
N ASP A 432 -7.64 -5.91 4.36
CA ASP A 432 -7.66 -5.56 5.78
C ASP A 432 -9.10 -5.43 6.35
N HIS A 433 -10.14 -5.79 5.58
CA HIS A 433 -11.55 -5.72 5.94
C HIS A 433 -12.26 -7.05 5.65
N PHE A 434 -13.39 -7.29 6.32
CA PHE A 434 -14.27 -8.43 6.06
C PHE A 434 -15.70 -7.94 5.88
N TRP A 435 -16.52 -8.74 5.18
CA TRP A 435 -17.90 -8.39 4.90
C TRP A 435 -18.84 -8.74 6.06
N ASN A 436 -19.60 -7.77 6.54
CA ASN A 436 -20.72 -7.94 7.47
C ASN A 436 -21.81 -6.88 7.20
N ASN A 437 -22.46 -6.99 6.03
CA ASN A 437 -23.34 -5.98 5.40
C ASN A 437 -22.64 -4.68 4.97
N THR A 438 -21.55 -4.32 5.63
CA THR A 438 -20.56 -3.35 5.19
C THR A 438 -19.16 -3.95 5.40
N CYS A 439 -18.15 -3.38 4.74
CA CYS A 439 -16.77 -3.75 4.98
C CYS A 439 -16.31 -3.20 6.33
N ILE A 440 -16.04 -4.10 7.28
CA ILE A 440 -15.57 -3.79 8.63
C ILE A 440 -14.11 -4.18 8.71
N SER A 441 -13.27 -3.36 9.34
CA SER A 441 -11.84 -3.69 9.49
C SER A 441 -11.66 -5.01 10.22
N LYS A 442 -10.77 -5.85 9.71
CA LYS A 442 -10.38 -7.11 10.36
C LYS A 442 -9.76 -6.82 11.71
N GLN A 443 -10.04 -7.70 12.64
CA GLN A 443 -9.70 -7.58 14.04
C GLN A 443 -8.24 -8.01 14.29
N TRP A 444 -7.59 -7.31 15.22
CA TRP A 444 -6.17 -7.46 15.54
C TRP A 444 -5.92 -8.60 16.53
N TYR A 445 -4.65 -8.96 16.76
CA TYR A 445 -4.25 -9.96 17.74
C TYR A 445 -4.91 -9.74 19.13
N ASN A 446 -5.36 -10.83 19.77
CA ASN A 446 -6.00 -10.89 21.09
C ASN A 446 -7.35 -10.16 21.21
N THR A 447 -7.96 -9.77 20.10
CA THR A 447 -9.36 -9.29 20.07
C THR A 447 -10.33 -10.47 19.99
N THR A 448 -11.55 -10.30 20.50
CA THR A 448 -12.58 -11.35 20.40
C THR A 448 -13.11 -11.46 18.98
N CYS A 449 -13.36 -12.69 18.52
CA CYS A 449 -13.84 -12.96 17.18
C CYS A 449 -14.94 -14.04 17.21
N PRO A 450 -15.95 -13.94 16.33
CA PRO A 450 -16.94 -15.00 16.14
C PRO A 450 -16.51 -16.07 15.13
N SER A 451 -15.50 -15.79 14.30
CA SER A 451 -15.02 -16.66 13.22
C SER A 451 -13.67 -16.18 12.66
N SER A 452 -12.94 -17.06 11.95
CA SER A 452 -11.59 -16.74 11.45
C SER A 452 -11.54 -15.65 10.39
N TYR A 453 -12.58 -15.47 9.57
CA TYR A 453 -12.59 -14.43 8.53
C TYR A 453 -12.62 -13.00 9.10
N VAL A 454 -12.94 -12.87 10.40
CA VAL A 454 -12.92 -11.59 11.11
C VAL A 454 -11.51 -11.16 11.47
N CYS A 455 -10.55 -12.09 11.54
CA CYS A 455 -9.17 -11.82 11.92
C CYS A 455 -8.31 -11.42 10.72
N ASP A 456 -7.26 -10.63 10.96
CA ASP A 456 -6.31 -10.22 9.91
C ASP A 456 -5.42 -11.40 9.45
N ASP A 457 -5.95 -12.15 8.50
CA ASP A 457 -5.33 -13.30 7.83
C ASP A 457 -4.08 -12.95 7.03
N ASN A 458 -3.92 -11.70 6.55
CA ASN A 458 -2.67 -11.25 5.92
C ASN A 458 -1.49 -11.29 6.89
N ARG A 459 -1.78 -11.29 8.19
CA ARG A 459 -0.79 -11.42 9.26
C ARG A 459 -0.72 -12.83 9.81
N GLY A 460 -1.44 -13.80 9.22
CA GLY A 460 -1.52 -15.17 9.68
C GLY A 460 -2.40 -15.38 10.91
N LEU A 461 -3.30 -14.44 11.23
CA LEU A 461 -4.23 -14.59 12.34
C LEU A 461 -5.46 -15.43 11.94
N GLN A 462 -5.97 -16.20 12.90
CA GLN A 462 -7.23 -16.93 12.83
C GLN A 462 -7.96 -16.87 14.16
N CYS A 463 -9.27 -17.16 14.13
CA CYS A 463 -10.07 -17.13 15.33
C CYS A 463 -9.91 -18.45 16.09
N GLN A 464 -9.19 -18.42 17.21
CA GLN A 464 -8.87 -19.60 18.00
C GLN A 464 -9.41 -19.51 19.42
N GLY A 465 -9.86 -20.64 19.95
CA GLY A 465 -10.20 -20.79 21.36
C GLY A 465 -8.95 -21.13 22.17
N LEU A 466 -8.45 -20.20 22.96
CA LEU A 466 -7.30 -20.46 23.83
C LEU A 466 -7.71 -21.33 25.02
N GLY A 467 -7.23 -22.57 25.06
CA GLY A 467 -7.15 -23.39 26.28
C GLY A 467 -8.46 -23.58 27.07
N GLY A 468 -9.59 -23.78 26.38
CA GLY A 468 -10.89 -23.96 27.04
C GLY A 468 -11.64 -22.67 27.41
N SER A 469 -11.13 -21.51 26.99
CA SER A 469 -11.90 -20.26 27.03
C SER A 469 -13.15 -20.37 26.15
N MET A 470 -14.30 -19.95 26.69
CA MET A 470 -15.56 -19.83 25.94
C MET A 470 -15.50 -18.73 24.86
N PHE A 471 -14.52 -17.82 24.95
CA PHE A 471 -14.33 -16.73 24.02
C PHE A 471 -13.21 -17.07 23.05
N GLN A 472 -13.53 -17.07 21.75
CA GLN A 472 -12.55 -17.17 20.68
C GLN A 472 -11.92 -15.80 20.45
N LYS A 473 -10.62 -15.79 20.15
CA LYS A 473 -9.84 -14.59 19.89
C LYS A 473 -8.98 -14.74 18.64
N CYS A 474 -8.65 -13.61 18.01
CA CYS A 474 -7.72 -13.59 16.89
C CYS A 474 -6.31 -13.88 17.39
N ASP A 475 -5.78 -15.03 17.02
CA ASP A 475 -4.46 -15.53 17.41
C ASP A 475 -3.76 -16.13 16.18
N CYS A 476 -2.47 -16.42 16.27
CA CYS A 476 -1.74 -17.02 15.18
C CYS A 476 -2.27 -18.40 14.80
N TYR A 477 -2.23 -18.68 13.50
CA TYR A 477 -2.67 -19.96 12.98
C TYR A 477 -1.85 -21.10 13.58
N ASN A 478 -2.47 -21.91 14.43
CA ASN A 478 -1.88 -23.10 15.06
C ASN A 478 -0.83 -22.76 16.15
N THR A 479 -0.60 -23.71 17.07
CA THR A 479 0.38 -23.57 18.16
C THR A 479 1.83 -23.49 17.67
N THR A 480 2.07 -23.65 16.37
CA THR A 480 3.38 -23.59 15.71
C THR A 480 3.82 -22.18 15.34
N TYR A 481 2.97 -21.16 15.53
CA TYR A 481 3.29 -19.77 15.23
C TYR A 481 3.17 -18.90 16.49
N ILE A 482 3.90 -17.80 16.52
CA ILE A 482 3.90 -16.78 17.56
C ILE A 482 3.67 -15.42 16.94
N TRP A 483 2.93 -14.56 17.63
CA TRP A 483 2.76 -13.17 17.27
C TRP A 483 4.04 -12.36 17.54
N ASP A 484 4.65 -11.82 16.47
CA ASP A 484 5.82 -10.95 16.55
C ASP A 484 5.45 -9.56 17.11
N SER A 485 5.24 -9.47 18.43
CA SER A 485 5.05 -8.18 19.13
C SER A 485 6.30 -7.64 19.82
N LEU A 486 7.34 -8.47 20.00
CA LEU A 486 8.47 -8.15 20.89
C LEU A 486 9.66 -7.53 20.16
N TYR A 487 9.70 -7.59 18.82
CA TYR A 487 10.79 -7.00 18.05
C TYR A 487 10.51 -5.53 17.71
N VAL A 488 10.84 -4.66 18.66
CA VAL A 488 10.70 -3.18 18.62
C VAL A 488 11.36 -2.53 17.38
N THR A 489 12.21 -3.25 16.64
CA THR A 489 12.96 -2.70 15.50
C THR A 489 12.39 -3.01 14.12
N ASN A 490 11.49 -4.00 13.97
CA ASN A 490 10.84 -4.29 12.69
C ASN A 490 9.35 -4.61 12.92
N ARG A 491 8.51 -3.60 12.72
CA ARG A 491 7.05 -3.58 12.95
C ARG A 491 6.25 -4.45 11.97
N SER A 492 6.68 -5.69 11.73
CA SER A 492 5.95 -6.57 10.81
C SER A 492 4.57 -6.93 11.37
N TYR A 493 4.42 -7.03 12.71
CA TYR A 493 3.18 -7.43 13.40
C TYR A 493 2.52 -8.61 12.67
N THR A 494 3.27 -9.68 12.45
CA THR A 494 2.82 -10.88 11.74
C THR A 494 3.08 -12.12 12.59
N CYS A 495 2.35 -13.19 12.28
CA CYS A 495 2.59 -14.51 12.86
C CYS A 495 3.81 -15.14 12.21
N ILE A 496 4.84 -15.40 13.01
CA ILE A 496 6.07 -16.07 12.57
C ILE A 496 6.12 -17.49 13.13
N PRO A 497 6.72 -18.47 12.42
CA PRO A 497 6.90 -19.81 12.96
C PRO A 497 7.70 -19.79 14.26
N LYS A 498 7.30 -20.61 15.22
CA LYS A 498 8.10 -20.88 16.42
C LYS A 498 9.40 -21.60 16.04
N LEU A 499 10.43 -21.34 16.83
CA LEU A 499 11.77 -21.88 16.66
C LEU A 499 11.85 -23.33 17.17
N THR A 500 12.47 -24.19 16.37
CA THR A 500 12.72 -25.60 16.70
C THR A 500 13.98 -25.76 17.57
N ASN A 501 14.22 -26.96 18.11
CA ASN A 501 15.41 -27.25 18.91
C ASN A 501 16.71 -26.89 18.18
N GLY A 502 17.60 -26.15 18.85
CA GLY A 502 18.88 -25.68 18.34
C GLY A 502 18.84 -24.36 17.55
N GLN A 503 17.66 -23.79 17.28
CA GLN A 503 17.54 -22.52 16.55
C GLN A 503 17.74 -21.31 17.48
N SER A 504 18.37 -20.25 16.95
CA SER A 504 18.68 -18.99 17.62
C SER A 504 18.61 -17.81 16.63
N PRO A 505 18.43 -16.56 17.10
CA PRO A 505 18.22 -16.15 18.49
C PRO A 505 16.76 -16.32 18.94
N CYS A 506 16.56 -16.80 20.17
CA CYS A 506 15.29 -16.65 20.89
C CYS A 506 15.44 -15.63 22.02
N PHE A 507 14.35 -14.96 22.42
CA PHE A 507 14.35 -13.98 23.51
C PHE A 507 13.42 -14.37 24.67
N GLY A 508 12.56 -15.36 24.48
CA GLY A 508 11.70 -15.91 25.52
C GLY A 508 11.12 -17.27 25.13
N ASP A 509 10.60 -18.00 26.11
CA ASP A 509 10.11 -19.37 25.92
C ASP A 509 8.98 -19.49 24.88
N LEU A 510 8.16 -18.46 24.73
CA LEU A 510 7.04 -18.44 23.77
C LEU A 510 7.48 -18.50 22.30
N GLU A 511 8.73 -18.11 22.02
CA GLU A 511 9.30 -18.18 20.66
C GLU A 511 9.70 -19.60 20.26
N CYS A 512 9.82 -20.52 21.23
CA CYS A 512 10.18 -21.91 20.99
C CYS A 512 8.91 -22.79 20.91
N GLU A 513 8.98 -23.92 20.20
CA GLU A 513 7.87 -24.89 20.13
C GLU A 513 7.53 -25.50 21.50
N ASP A 514 6.62 -24.84 22.21
CA ASP A 514 6.11 -25.22 23.53
C ASP A 514 5.40 -26.58 23.55
N PHE A 515 4.75 -26.98 22.46
CA PHE A 515 4.17 -28.32 22.31
C PHE A 515 5.23 -29.44 22.31
N ASN A 516 6.49 -29.10 21.99
CA ASN A 516 7.66 -29.97 22.12
C ASN A 516 8.40 -29.75 23.46
N TYR A 517 7.84 -28.94 24.36
CA TYR A 517 8.40 -28.53 25.65
C TYR A 517 9.75 -27.81 25.55
N LEU A 518 10.00 -27.11 24.43
CA LEU A 518 11.19 -26.28 24.27
C LEU A 518 11.08 -24.97 25.04
N LYS A 519 12.24 -24.45 25.49
CA LYS A 519 12.40 -23.17 26.18
C LYS A 519 13.58 -22.40 25.61
N CYS A 520 13.60 -21.10 25.84
CA CYS A 520 14.69 -20.26 25.39
C CYS A 520 15.84 -20.29 26.38
N ASN A 521 16.87 -21.10 26.10
CA ASN A 521 18.03 -21.26 26.98
C ASN A 521 19.23 -20.54 26.38
N ASN A 522 19.69 -19.46 27.04
CA ASN A 522 20.82 -18.64 26.59
C ASN A 522 20.69 -18.18 25.13
N GLY A 523 19.47 -17.79 24.73
CA GLY A 523 19.20 -17.30 23.38
C GLY A 523 19.07 -18.38 22.30
N THR A 524 19.05 -19.66 22.66
CA THR A 524 18.79 -20.78 21.74
C THR A 524 17.62 -21.62 22.25
N CYS A 525 16.70 -22.01 21.37
CA CYS A 525 15.61 -22.90 21.75
C CYS A 525 16.14 -24.30 22.04
N GLY A 526 15.85 -24.82 23.23
CA GLY A 526 16.30 -26.13 23.66
C GLY A 526 15.49 -26.67 24.82
N CYS A 527 15.74 -27.92 25.18
CA CYS A 527 15.14 -28.51 26.37
C CYS A 527 15.64 -27.85 27.64
N TYR A 528 14.78 -27.77 28.66
CA TYR A 528 15.20 -27.32 29.99
C TYR A 528 16.33 -28.21 30.52
N TYR A 529 17.17 -27.73 31.44
CA TYR A 529 18.38 -28.47 31.86
C TYR A 529 18.08 -29.82 32.54
N THR A 530 16.85 -30.02 33.03
CA THR A 530 16.37 -31.29 33.59
C THR A 530 15.92 -32.29 32.53
N ASP A 531 15.85 -31.88 31.27
CA ASP A 531 15.25 -32.62 30.16
C ASP A 531 16.28 -32.80 29.03
N TYR A 532 16.01 -33.73 28.12
CA TYR A 532 16.82 -34.00 26.94
C TYR A 532 15.96 -34.08 25.70
N TRP A 533 16.54 -33.73 24.55
CA TRP A 533 15.86 -33.85 23.25
C TRP A 533 15.92 -35.29 22.75
N ASP A 534 14.76 -35.93 22.56
CA ASP A 534 14.70 -37.31 22.05
C ASP A 534 14.68 -37.42 20.52
N GLY A 535 14.73 -36.28 19.82
CA GLY A 535 14.55 -36.18 18.36
C GLY A 535 13.19 -35.57 17.97
N SER A 536 12.21 -35.59 18.87
CA SER A 536 10.84 -35.11 18.63
C SER A 536 10.32 -34.15 19.71
N ARG A 537 10.61 -34.41 20.98
CA ARG A 537 10.16 -33.60 22.13
C ARG A 537 11.17 -33.68 23.26
N CYS A 538 11.10 -32.73 24.19
CA CYS A 538 11.88 -32.81 25.41
C CYS A 538 11.30 -33.87 26.35
N GLN A 539 12.17 -34.79 26.79
CA GLN A 539 11.86 -35.82 27.79
C GLN A 539 12.63 -35.53 29.08
N PRO A 540 12.09 -35.85 30.25
CA PRO A 540 12.86 -35.79 31.50
C PRO A 540 14.15 -36.60 31.41
N LYS A 541 15.27 -36.05 31.88
CA LYS A 541 16.52 -36.79 32.02
C LYS A 541 16.32 -37.97 32.98
N ARG A 542 16.89 -39.10 32.58
CA ARG A 542 16.79 -40.40 33.23
C ARG A 542 17.62 -40.42 34.52
N ASN A 543 17.09 -41.11 35.53
CA ASN A 543 17.69 -41.25 36.85
C ASN A 543 18.75 -42.35 36.87
N TYR A 544 19.41 -42.53 38.03
CA TYR A 544 20.37 -43.62 38.23
C TYR A 544 19.74 -44.99 37.94
N THR A 545 20.46 -45.86 37.23
CA THR A 545 20.05 -47.19 36.72
C THR A 545 19.02 -47.24 35.60
N ASP A 546 18.38 -46.14 35.25
CA ASP A 546 17.46 -46.11 34.13
C ASP A 546 18.20 -46.47 32.82
N PRO A 547 17.58 -47.25 31.92
CA PRO A 547 18.20 -47.56 30.63
C PRO A 547 18.47 -46.28 29.85
N CYS A 548 19.47 -46.24 28.98
CA CYS A 548 19.79 -45.08 28.14
C CYS A 548 20.40 -45.52 26.81
N SER A 549 20.42 -44.63 25.82
CA SER A 549 21.16 -44.85 24.57
C SER A 549 22.34 -43.89 24.42
N ASN A 550 22.29 -42.73 25.09
CA ASN A 550 23.34 -41.71 25.04
C ASN A 550 23.47 -40.98 26.39
N THR A 551 24.66 -40.45 26.68
CA THR A 551 24.96 -39.74 27.94
C THR A 551 24.08 -38.53 28.21
N TYR A 552 23.69 -37.76 27.18
CA TYR A 552 22.84 -36.57 27.34
C TYR A 552 21.43 -36.90 27.87
N GLN A 553 21.02 -38.18 27.86
CA GLN A 553 19.74 -38.61 28.40
C GLN A 553 19.78 -38.76 29.93
N CYS A 554 20.96 -38.85 30.53
CA CYS A 554 21.14 -39.05 31.96
C CYS A 554 21.25 -37.70 32.68
N ARG A 555 20.81 -37.64 33.94
CA ARG A 555 20.99 -36.43 34.77
C ARG A 555 22.47 -36.09 34.93
N ASP A 556 22.88 -34.94 34.41
CA ASP A 556 24.26 -34.47 34.33
C ASP A 556 24.50 -33.17 35.12
N PHE A 557 23.48 -32.65 35.81
CA PHE A 557 23.63 -31.48 36.66
C PHE A 557 24.28 -31.86 37.99
N SER A 558 25.21 -31.02 38.46
CA SER A 558 25.84 -31.19 39.76
C SER A 558 24.77 -31.22 40.87
N PRO A 559 24.82 -32.18 41.80
CA PRO A 559 25.93 -33.12 42.08
C PRO A 559 25.81 -34.50 41.40
N VAL A 560 24.87 -34.71 40.48
CA VAL A 560 24.48 -36.02 39.95
C VAL A 560 25.47 -36.58 38.91
N ASN A 561 25.90 -35.80 37.91
CA ASN A 561 26.95 -36.17 36.93
C ASN A 561 26.90 -37.64 36.41
N LEU A 562 25.74 -38.12 35.95
CA LEU A 562 25.59 -39.47 35.38
C LEU A 562 26.02 -39.52 33.91
N ILE A 563 26.53 -40.67 33.48
CA ILE A 563 26.87 -41.00 32.10
C ILE A 563 26.17 -42.28 31.64
N CYS A 564 25.93 -42.41 30.33
CA CYS A 564 25.32 -43.62 29.78
C CYS A 564 26.40 -44.66 29.50
N ARG A 565 26.40 -45.78 30.23
CA ARG A 565 27.39 -46.85 30.10
C ARG A 565 26.77 -48.22 30.36
N TYR A 566 27.45 -49.29 29.98
CA TYR A 566 26.96 -50.64 30.23
C TYR A 566 26.84 -50.92 31.74
N GLY A 567 25.63 -51.30 32.15
CA GLY A 567 25.36 -51.74 33.51
C GLY A 567 25.87 -53.15 33.79
N THR A 568 25.88 -53.53 35.07
CA THR A 568 26.23 -54.87 35.54
C THR A 568 25.04 -55.82 35.58
N THR A 569 23.85 -55.35 35.20
CA THR A 569 22.63 -56.15 35.11
C THR A 569 22.68 -57.08 33.91
N SER A 570 22.09 -58.29 34.03
CA SER A 570 21.97 -59.25 32.93
C SER A 570 20.51 -59.26 32.44
N PRO A 571 20.23 -59.00 31.14
CA PRO A 571 21.17 -58.76 30.05
C PRO A 571 21.88 -57.39 30.13
N VAL A 572 23.12 -57.34 29.64
CA VAL A 572 23.93 -56.11 29.64
C VAL A 572 23.25 -55.04 28.79
N ALA A 573 22.72 -54.01 29.45
CA ALA A 573 22.09 -52.85 28.81
C ALA A 573 22.83 -51.57 29.20
N LEU A 574 22.77 -50.56 28.32
CA LEU A 574 23.23 -49.21 28.64
C LEU A 574 22.29 -48.60 29.69
N GLN A 575 22.87 -48.10 30.78
CA GLN A 575 22.17 -47.49 31.91
C GLN A 575 22.85 -46.19 32.33
N CYS A 576 22.09 -45.29 32.94
CA CYS A 576 22.61 -44.07 33.53
C CYS A 576 23.32 -44.38 34.84
N LEU A 577 24.65 -44.32 34.84
CA LEU A 577 25.51 -44.67 35.97
C LEU A 577 26.55 -43.57 36.20
N CYS A 578 27.18 -43.55 37.37
CA CYS A 578 28.30 -42.64 37.63
C CYS A 578 29.47 -42.89 36.67
N ASN A 579 30.31 -41.87 36.50
CA ASN A 579 31.56 -41.99 35.76
C ASN A 579 32.46 -43.08 36.41
N THR A 580 33.45 -43.62 35.69
CA THR A 580 34.36 -44.65 36.22
C THR A 580 35.15 -44.17 37.44
N THR A 581 35.32 -42.85 37.59
CA THR A 581 35.99 -42.21 38.72
C THR A 581 35.04 -41.82 39.86
N SER A 582 33.75 -42.17 39.79
CA SER A 582 32.76 -41.85 40.82
C SER A 582 31.84 -43.03 41.15
N TYR A 583 31.21 -42.97 42.32
CA TYR A 583 30.20 -43.94 42.77
C TYR A 583 28.91 -43.21 43.14
N TRP A 584 27.79 -43.94 43.07
CA TRP A 584 26.47 -43.42 43.43
C TRP A 584 26.29 -43.52 44.93
N GLU A 585 26.04 -42.38 45.58
CA GLU A 585 25.68 -42.31 46.99
C GLU A 585 24.18 -42.06 47.13
N GLU A 586 23.45 -43.06 47.60
CA GLU A 586 21.99 -43.05 47.69
C GLU A 586 21.49 -41.98 48.68
N CYS A 587 22.25 -41.72 49.75
CA CYS A 587 21.89 -40.74 50.77
C CYS A 587 21.82 -39.31 50.21
N VAL A 588 22.73 -38.95 49.30
CA VAL A 588 22.77 -37.60 48.70
C VAL A 588 22.22 -37.56 47.28
N GLN A 589 21.82 -38.72 46.73
CA GLN A 589 21.33 -38.88 45.36
C GLN A 589 22.32 -38.25 44.35
N ALA A 590 23.61 -38.55 44.50
CA ALA A 590 24.68 -37.89 43.76
C ALA A 590 25.83 -38.87 43.41
N CYS A 591 26.59 -38.54 42.36
CA CYS A 591 27.84 -39.24 42.07
C CYS A 591 29.01 -38.57 42.78
N LEU A 592 29.56 -39.24 43.78
CA LEU A 592 30.73 -38.77 44.53
C LEU A 592 32.00 -39.32 43.90
N ILE A 593 33.06 -38.51 43.83
CA ILE A 593 34.37 -38.95 43.31
C ILE A 593 34.88 -40.08 44.22
N SER A 594 35.24 -41.21 43.61
CA SER A 594 35.86 -42.34 44.30
C SER A 594 37.21 -41.89 44.87
N LYS A 595 37.45 -42.15 46.15
CA LYS A 595 38.72 -41.80 46.79
C LYS A 595 39.85 -42.65 46.22
N LYS A 596 41.01 -42.04 46.02
CA LYS A 596 42.22 -42.75 45.58
C LYS A 596 42.90 -43.44 46.76
N TYR A 597 43.77 -44.39 46.45
CA TYR A 597 44.62 -45.06 47.43
C TYR A 597 45.37 -44.05 48.32
N HIS A 598 45.30 -44.23 49.66
CA HIS A 598 45.79 -43.33 50.74
C HIS A 598 44.98 -42.09 51.11
N GLU A 599 43.81 -41.83 50.51
CA GLU A 599 42.91 -40.78 51.00
C GLU A 599 42.08 -41.28 52.20
N SER A 600 42.01 -40.48 53.28
CA SER A 600 41.29 -40.85 54.49
C SER A 600 39.77 -40.92 54.25
N CYS A 601 39.17 -42.04 54.61
CA CYS A 601 37.72 -42.23 54.56
C CYS A 601 37.07 -41.47 55.72
N THR A 602 36.23 -40.48 55.41
CA THR A 602 35.51 -39.70 56.41
C THR A 602 34.16 -40.37 56.56
N LEU A 603 34.05 -41.29 57.51
CA LEU A 603 32.76 -41.92 57.83
C LEU A 603 31.71 -40.84 58.09
N VAL A 604 30.87 -40.57 57.08
CA VAL A 604 29.66 -39.79 57.28
C VAL A 604 28.75 -40.67 58.11
N SER A 605 28.48 -40.26 59.34
CA SER A 605 28.11 -41.12 60.47
C SER A 605 26.77 -41.87 60.38
N ASN A 606 26.09 -41.89 59.22
CA ASN A 606 24.82 -42.61 59.03
C ASN A 606 24.66 -43.31 57.66
N CYS A 607 25.66 -43.31 56.77
CA CYS A 607 25.58 -43.97 55.46
C CYS A 607 26.70 -45.01 55.35
N THR A 608 26.33 -46.29 55.25
CA THR A 608 27.27 -47.43 55.29
C THR A 608 27.50 -48.02 53.90
N THR A 609 28.21 -47.35 52.98
CA THR A 609 28.73 -48.03 51.77
C THR A 609 29.87 -47.32 51.03
N ASN A 610 30.89 -48.12 50.66
CA ASN A 610 31.72 -48.07 49.44
C ASN A 610 32.38 -46.73 48.99
N GLU A 611 33.14 -46.05 49.85
CA GLU A 611 33.98 -44.90 49.42
C GLU A 611 35.16 -45.28 48.50
N CYS A 612 35.55 -46.57 48.47
CA CYS A 612 36.75 -47.06 47.81
C CYS A 612 36.51 -47.57 46.37
N ASP A 613 37.41 -47.22 45.45
CA ASP A 613 37.39 -47.65 44.05
C ASP A 613 37.47 -49.18 43.91
N LYS A 614 36.36 -49.80 43.48
CA LYS A 614 36.26 -51.25 43.28
C LYS A 614 37.12 -51.78 42.14
N THR A 615 37.50 -50.94 41.17
CA THR A 615 38.36 -51.37 40.05
C THR A 615 39.81 -51.58 40.46
N ALA A 616 40.23 -50.96 41.56
CA ALA A 616 41.57 -51.08 42.12
C ALA A 616 41.71 -52.18 43.19
N ASN A 617 40.66 -52.99 43.45
CA ASN A 617 40.64 -53.99 44.54
C ASN A 617 40.99 -53.39 45.93
N LEU A 618 40.64 -52.13 46.16
CA LEU A 618 40.97 -51.45 47.41
C LEU A 618 39.85 -51.63 48.44
N GLN A 619 40.20 -52.22 49.59
CA GLN A 619 39.34 -52.21 50.78
C GLN A 619 39.73 -51.02 51.65
N CYS A 620 38.75 -50.24 52.09
CA CYS A 620 39.00 -49.18 53.06
C CYS A 620 39.46 -49.84 54.38
N MET A 621 40.72 -49.64 54.79
CA MET A 621 41.17 -50.07 56.11
C MET A 621 40.50 -49.17 57.15
N ASN A 622 39.58 -49.75 57.92
CA ASN A 622 39.13 -49.10 59.15
C ASN A 622 40.32 -49.09 60.11
N ASP A 623 40.92 -47.93 60.31
CA ASP A 623 41.82 -47.68 61.44
C ASP A 623 41.00 -47.71 62.73
N SER A 624 40.56 -48.90 63.14
CA SER A 624 40.28 -49.17 64.54
C SER A 624 41.64 -49.23 65.25
N ILE A 625 42.19 -48.06 65.55
CA ILE A 625 43.25 -47.91 66.55
C ILE A 625 42.60 -48.33 67.86
N SER A 626 42.69 -49.63 68.17
CA SER A 626 42.48 -50.15 69.51
C SER A 626 43.51 -49.47 70.42
N SER A 627 43.02 -48.57 71.27
CA SER A 627 43.76 -47.97 72.37
C SER A 627 44.31 -49.09 73.28
N LEU A 628 45.56 -49.48 73.08
CA LEU A 628 46.35 -50.24 74.04
C LEU A 628 46.68 -49.31 75.21
N THR A 629 45.82 -49.34 76.23
CA THR A 629 46.15 -48.90 77.58
C THR A 629 47.08 -49.93 78.22
N GLY A 630 48.38 -49.76 78.04
CA GLY A 630 49.42 -50.52 78.74
C GLY A 630 49.81 -49.83 80.05
N SER A 631 49.26 -50.33 81.16
CA SER A 631 49.68 -50.01 82.52
C SER A 631 50.76 -50.99 83.00
N GLY A 632 51.91 -50.46 83.47
CA GLY A 632 52.77 -50.99 84.53
C GLY A 632 53.53 -52.31 84.30
N TRP A 633 54.86 -52.26 84.20
CA TRP A 633 55.89 -52.44 85.26
C TRP A 633 57.27 -52.39 84.63
#